data_AF-A0A534WPC9-F1
#
_entry.id   AF-A0A534WPC9-F1
#
_cell.length_a   1.000
_cell.length_b   1.000
_cell.length_c   1.000
_cell.angle_alpha   90.00
_cell.angle_beta   90.00
_cell.angle_gamma   90.00
#
_symmetry.space_group_name_H-M   'P 1'
#
loop_
_entity.id
_entity.type
_entity.pdbx_description
1 polymer ?
#
loop_
_entity_poly.entity_id
_entity_poly.type
_entity_poly.pdbx_seq_one_letter_code
_entity_poly.pdbx_strand_id
1 'polypeptide(L)'
;MTDHTIAKELVASRAALKLAKRRGIWKGDPAEVLPVGFAPEYKPRNRFLTYDELEALLSELLEDAAARVAFTIATSTMSAAASDRTAPSR
;
A
#
# COMPACT_ATOMS: atom_id res chain seq x y z
N MET A 1 -24.67 3.14 2.86
CA MET A 1 -23.47 2.28 2.86
C MET A 1 -22.69 2.60 1.60
N THR A 2 -21.39 2.91 1.68
CA THR A 2 -20.60 3.37 0.53
C THR A 2 -19.81 2.22 -0.09
N ASP A 3 -19.47 2.34 -1.38
CA ASP A 3 -18.68 1.33 -2.13
C ASP A 3 -17.34 1.01 -1.45
N HIS A 4 -16.73 2.01 -0.81
CA HIS A 4 -15.48 1.85 -0.05
C HIS A 4 -15.64 0.92 1.16
N THR A 5 -16.78 1.01 1.86
CA THR A 5 -17.07 0.13 2.99
C THR A 5 -17.29 -1.30 2.51
N ILE A 6 -18.04 -1.49 1.41
CA ILE A 6 -18.23 -2.81 0.79
C ILE A 6 -16.88 -3.43 0.39
N ALA A 7 -15.98 -2.63 -0.19
CA ALA A 7 -14.67 -3.11 -0.59
C ALA A 7 -13.80 -3.54 0.59
N LYS A 8 -13.82 -2.80 1.70
CA LYS A 8 -13.07 -3.19 2.91
C LYS A 8 -13.55 -4.53 3.47
N GLU A 9 -14.86 -4.71 3.61
CA GLU A 9 -15.43 -5.93 4.17
C GLU A 9 -15.16 -7.16 3.28
N LEU A 10 -15.18 -6.97 1.96
CA LEU A 10 -14.85 -8.05 1.02
C LEU A 10 -13.34 -8.38 1.01
N VAL A 11 -12.45 -7.40 1.24
CA VAL A 11 -11.01 -7.67 1.44
C VAL A 11 -10.77 -8.45 2.74
N ALA A 12 -11.39 -8.04 3.84
CA ALA A 12 -11.31 -8.74 5.12
C ALA A 12 -11.83 -10.19 4.99
N SER A 13 -12.98 -10.36 4.34
CA SER A 13 -13.57 -11.68 4.08
C SER A 13 -12.65 -12.55 3.21
N ARG A 14 -12.01 -11.99 2.17
CA ARG A 14 -11.02 -12.70 1.34
C ARG A 14 -9.83 -13.18 2.18
N ALA A 15 -9.32 -12.36 3.09
CA ALA A 15 -8.21 -12.73 3.96
C ALA A 15 -8.61 -13.88 4.91
N ALA A 16 -9.80 -13.81 5.51
CA ALA A 16 -10.34 -14.86 6.38
C ALA A 16 -10.50 -16.19 5.65
N LEU A 17 -11.06 -16.19 4.42
CA LEU A 17 -11.21 -17.38 3.59
C LEU A 17 -9.87 -18.00 3.20
N LYS A 18 -8.88 -17.18 2.82
CA LYS A 18 -7.51 -17.66 2.56
C LYS A 18 -6.88 -18.31 3.78
N LEU A 19 -7.09 -17.74 4.97
CA LEU A 19 -6.59 -18.30 6.22
C LEU A 19 -7.27 -19.63 6.56
N ALA A 20 -8.59 -19.71 6.42
CA ALA A 20 -9.36 -20.93 6.66
C ALA A 20 -8.94 -22.07 5.72
N LYS A 21 -8.69 -21.75 4.44
CA LYS A 21 -8.15 -22.70 3.46
C LYS A 21 -6.76 -23.20 3.84
N ARG A 22 -5.84 -22.30 4.21
CA ARG A 22 -4.49 -22.66 4.69
C ARG A 22 -4.51 -23.55 5.93
N ARG A 23 -5.50 -23.38 6.79
CA ARG A 23 -5.70 -24.20 8.00
C ARG A 23 -6.49 -25.49 7.77
N GLY A 24 -6.91 -25.77 6.53
CA GLY A 24 -7.70 -26.96 6.19
C GLY A 24 -9.13 -26.97 6.75
N ILE A 25 -9.59 -25.86 7.36
CA ILE A 25 -10.95 -25.71 7.90
C ILE A 25 -11.98 -25.60 6.77
N TRP A 26 -11.53 -25.04 5.63
CA TRP A 26 -12.37 -24.83 4.46
C TRP A 26 -11.68 -25.36 3.21
N LYS A 27 -12.44 -26.08 2.36
CA LYS A 27 -11.92 -26.73 1.14
C LYS A 27 -12.23 -25.99 -0.16
N GLY A 28 -13.00 -24.90 -0.10
CA GLY A 28 -13.39 -24.13 -1.29
C GLY A 28 -12.28 -23.22 -1.85
N ASP A 29 -12.59 -22.52 -2.93
CA ASP A 29 -11.73 -21.48 -3.50
C ASP A 29 -12.29 -20.08 -3.26
N PRO A 30 -11.55 -19.16 -2.60
CA PRO A 30 -11.96 -17.77 -2.49
C PRO A 30 -12.32 -17.12 -3.84
N ALA A 31 -11.71 -17.55 -4.94
CA ALA A 31 -11.97 -17.02 -6.29
C ALA A 31 -13.35 -17.41 -6.85
N GLU A 32 -13.94 -18.51 -6.38
CA GLU A 32 -15.26 -18.98 -6.82
C GLU A 32 -16.42 -18.31 -6.07
N VAL A 33 -16.16 -17.81 -4.85
CA VAL A 33 -17.20 -17.30 -3.93
C VAL A 33 -17.22 -15.77 -3.89
N LEU A 34 -16.09 -15.11 -4.16
CA LEU A 34 -16.03 -13.66 -4.18
C LEU A 34 -16.54 -13.11 -5.51
N PRO A 35 -17.18 -11.92 -5.51
CA PRO A 35 -17.75 -11.36 -6.74
C PRO A 35 -16.69 -11.22 -7.84
N VAL A 36 -17.07 -11.59 -9.08
CA VAL A 36 -16.24 -11.38 -10.27
C VAL A 36 -16.01 -9.88 -10.45
N GLY A 37 -14.75 -9.46 -10.66
CA GLY A 37 -14.39 -8.04 -10.70
C GLY A 37 -14.18 -7.41 -9.32
N PHE A 38 -14.29 -8.16 -8.22
CA PHE A 38 -13.84 -7.71 -6.90
C PHE A 38 -12.31 -7.73 -6.81
N ALA A 39 -11.72 -6.73 -7.45
CA ALA A 39 -10.45 -6.14 -7.10
C ALA A 39 -10.79 -4.65 -7.00
N PRO A 40 -10.80 -4.02 -5.81
CA PRO A 40 -10.75 -2.56 -5.81
C PRO A 40 -9.59 -2.19 -6.72
N GLU A 41 -9.83 -1.34 -7.72
CA GLU A 41 -8.83 -0.89 -8.68
C GLU A 41 -7.79 -0.09 -7.88
N TYR A 42 -6.94 -0.81 -7.15
CA TYR A 42 -5.86 -0.25 -6.39
C TYR A 42 -4.84 0.20 -7.42
N LYS A 43 -4.94 1.49 -7.77
CA LYS A 43 -3.92 2.18 -8.53
C LYS A 43 -2.81 2.49 -7.52
N PRO A 44 -1.65 1.81 -7.60
CA PRO A 44 -0.53 2.15 -6.75
C PRO A 44 -0.24 3.63 -6.90
N ARG A 45 0.05 4.31 -5.79
CA ARG A 45 0.52 5.68 -5.86
C ARG A 45 1.89 5.67 -6.52
N ASN A 46 1.97 6.20 -7.73
CA ASN A 46 3.22 6.28 -8.50
C ASN A 46 4.07 7.50 -8.11
N ARG A 47 3.59 8.31 -7.18
CA ARG A 47 4.28 9.50 -6.70
C ARG A 47 4.72 9.31 -5.26
N PHE A 48 5.99 9.63 -5.04
CA PHE A 48 6.59 9.79 -3.72
C PHE A 48 6.81 11.28 -3.45
N LEU A 49 6.95 11.65 -2.17
CA LEU A 49 7.37 13.01 -1.81
C LEU A 49 8.77 13.26 -2.35
N THR A 50 8.99 14.46 -2.89
CA THR A 50 10.36 14.95 -3.12
C THR A 50 11.01 15.29 -1.78
N TYR A 51 12.33 15.51 -1.77
CA TYR A 51 13.04 15.94 -0.56
C TYR A 51 12.48 17.26 -0.02
N ASP A 52 12.25 18.25 -0.90
CA ASP A 52 11.71 19.57 -0.53
C ASP A 52 10.29 19.47 0.05
N GLU A 53 9.45 18.59 -0.51
CA GLU A 53 8.10 18.36 -0.01
C GLU A 53 8.10 17.62 1.35
N LEU A 54 9.07 16.75 1.57
CA LEU A 54 9.27 16.11 2.87
C LEU A 54 9.75 17.11 3.91
N GLU A 55 10.69 17.99 3.56
CA GLU A 55 11.18 19.03 4.46
C GLU A 55 10.07 20.00 4.87
N ALA A 56 9.27 20.46 3.90
CA ALA A 56 8.10 21.29 4.16
C ALA A 56 7.03 20.58 5.01
N LEU A 57 6.87 19.25 4.84
CA LEU A 57 5.96 18.48 5.70
C LEU A 57 6.49 18.39 7.14
N LEU A 58 7.79 18.14 7.32
CA LEU A 58 8.39 18.02 8.64
C LEU A 58 8.34 19.34 9.43
N SER A 59 8.41 20.50 8.76
CA SER A 59 8.31 21.81 9.42
C SER A 59 6.91 22.13 9.97
N GLU A 60 5.87 21.48 9.45
CA GLU A 60 4.47 21.70 9.90
C GLU A 60 4.05 20.74 11.02
N LEU A 61 4.93 19.81 11.42
CA LEU A 61 4.61 18.77 12.40
C LEU A 61 5.21 19.08 13.78
N LEU A 62 4.50 18.67 14.83
CA LEU A 62 5.08 18.58 16.17
C LEU A 62 6.24 17.57 16.17
N GLU A 63 7.23 17.79 17.03
CA GLU A 63 8.49 17.04 17.08
C GLU A 63 8.28 15.51 17.05
N ASP A 64 7.38 14.99 17.88
CA ASP A 64 7.05 13.55 17.93
C ASP A 64 6.48 13.01 16.61
N ALA A 65 5.65 13.80 15.93
CA ALA A 65 5.05 13.41 14.66
C ALA A 65 6.06 13.50 13.52
N ALA A 66 6.89 14.54 13.51
CA ALA A 66 8.00 14.70 12.56
C ALA A 66 8.97 13.53 12.65
N ALA A 67 9.37 13.14 13.87
CA ALA A 67 10.27 12.01 14.10
C ALA A 67 9.70 10.68 13.55
N ARG A 68 8.42 10.40 13.78
CA ARG A 68 7.75 9.19 13.27
C ARG A 68 7.67 9.18 11.75
N VAL A 69 7.36 10.33 11.14
CA VAL A 69 7.30 10.48 9.68
C VAL A 69 8.69 10.28 9.08
N ALA A 70 9.72 10.95 9.61
CA ALA A 70 11.09 10.80 9.16
C ALA A 70 11.57 9.35 9.26
N PHE A 71 11.32 8.68 10.39
CA PHE A 71 11.65 7.27 10.58
C PHE A 71 10.93 6.36 9.57
N THR A 72 9.63 6.58 9.35
CA THR A 72 8.83 5.79 8.41
C THR A 72 9.36 5.93 6.98
N ILE A 73 9.70 7.16 6.56
CA ILE A 73 10.24 7.40 5.22
C ILE A 73 11.64 6.77 5.10
N ALA A 74 12.52 6.97 6.08
CA ALA A 74 13.89 6.43 6.06
C ALA A 74 13.95 4.90 6.03
N THR A 75 12.96 4.22 6.62
CA THR A 75 12.90 2.75 6.68
C THR A 75 12.03 2.13 5.59
N SER A 76 11.20 2.92 4.92
CA SER A 76 10.46 2.47 3.74
C SER A 76 11.44 2.22 2.59
N THR A 77 11.36 1.04 1.97
CA THR A 77 12.15 0.71 0.78
C THR A 77 11.61 1.51 -0.42
N MET A 78 12.11 2.73 -0.60
CA MET A 78 11.83 3.54 -1.78
C MET A 78 12.54 2.90 -2.99
N SER A 79 11.96 1.87 -3.58
CA SER A 79 12.44 1.31 -4.85
C SER A 79 12.03 2.25 -6.00
N ALA A 80 12.67 3.41 -6.05
CA ALA A 80 12.81 4.22 -7.26
C ALA A 80 14.18 4.01 -7.93
N ALA A 81 15.06 3.21 -7.32
CA ALA A 81 16.37 2.87 -7.85
C ALA A 81 16.29 1.79 -8.95
N ALA A 82 15.74 2.13 -10.12
CA ALA A 82 15.95 1.37 -11.35
C ALA A 82 15.70 2.13 -12.67
N SER A 83 15.56 3.48 -12.70
CA SER A 83 15.31 4.15 -13.99
C SER A 83 15.99 5.50 -14.22
N ASP A 84 16.96 5.92 -13.41
CA ASP A 84 17.82 7.02 -13.84
C ASP A 84 19.28 6.81 -13.47
N ARG A 85 19.98 6.11 -14.36
CA ARG A 85 21.43 6.20 -14.48
C ARG A 85 21.77 6.42 -15.94
N THR A 86 21.27 7.52 -16.50
CA THR A 86 21.75 8.04 -17.78
C THR A 86 23.01 8.85 -17.50
N ALA A 87 24.17 8.22 -17.67
CA ALA A 87 25.46 8.90 -17.58
C ALA A 87 25.55 9.98 -18.69
N PRO A 88 26.13 11.17 -18.42
CA PRO A 88 26.43 12.12 -19.49
C PRO A 88 27.58 11.57 -20.35
N SER A 89 27.30 11.39 -21.65
CA SER A 89 28.32 11.14 -22.66
C SER A 89 29.17 12.40 -22.86
N ARG A 90 30.48 12.27 -22.70
CA ARG A 90 31.48 13.19 -23.25
C ARG A 90 32.59 12.38 -23.91
#